data_AF-A0A0F9WMY8-F1
#
_entry.id   AF-A0A0F9WMY8-F1
#
_cell.length_a   1.000
_cell.length_b   1.000
_cell.length_c   1.000
_cell.angle_alpha   90.00
_cell.angle_beta   90.00
_cell.angle_gamma   90.00
#
_symmetry.space_group_name_H-M   'P 1'
#
loop_
_entity.id
_entity.type
_entity.pdbx_description
1 polymer ?
#
loop_
_entity_poly.entity_id
_entity_poly.type
_entity_poly.pdbx_seq_one_letter_code
_entity_poly.pdbx_strand_id
1 'polypeptide(L)'
;MSARSYFRGHPIIRLFGRWVYEDNGASLPADGGDTRPCARCGQQTPLGEGEVDPCLGALPGVDNACCGHGVPSEAYIRFTNGVVVRGFTVEYGEATEPE
;
A
#
# COMPACT_ATOMS: atom_id res chain seq x y z
N MET A 1 -11.77 -22.97 0.75
CA MET A 1 -10.92 -21.96 1.40
C MET A 1 -11.18 -20.62 0.73
N SER A 2 -11.52 -19.58 1.48
CA SER A 2 -11.61 -18.21 0.96
C SER A 2 -10.19 -17.67 0.76
N ALA A 3 -9.90 -17.08 -0.41
CA ALA A 3 -8.64 -16.39 -0.64
C ALA A 3 -8.60 -15.09 0.17
N ARG A 4 -7.44 -14.73 0.72
CA ARG A 4 -7.19 -13.48 1.42
C ARG A 4 -6.19 -12.62 0.65
N SER A 5 -6.32 -11.30 0.74
CA SER A 5 -5.41 -10.32 0.17
C SER A 5 -5.57 -8.97 0.89
N TYR A 6 -5.00 -7.90 0.34
CA TYR A 6 -5.16 -6.53 0.82
C TYR A 6 -5.59 -5.60 -0.32
N PHE A 7 -6.38 -4.57 0.00
CA PHE A 7 -6.69 -3.46 -0.89
C PHE A 7 -6.57 -2.15 -0.13
N ARG A 8 -5.67 -1.27 -0.58
CA ARG A 8 -5.35 -0.01 0.10
C ARG A 8 -4.96 -0.18 1.57
N GLY A 9 -4.28 -1.28 1.90
CA GLY A 9 -3.91 -1.65 3.26
C GLY A 9 -5.04 -2.25 4.11
N HIS A 10 -6.26 -2.39 3.58
CA HIS A 10 -7.36 -3.07 4.27
C HIS A 10 -7.36 -4.56 3.90
N PRO A 11 -7.51 -5.49 4.87
CA PRO A 11 -7.70 -6.91 4.58
C PRO A 11 -8.96 -7.14 3.75
N ILE A 12 -8.84 -7.98 2.73
CA ILE A 12 -9.96 -8.39 1.87
C ILE A 12 -10.03 -9.91 1.76
N ILE A 13 -11.26 -10.41 1.65
CA ILE A 13 -11.54 -11.84 1.50
C ILE A 13 -12.39 -12.08 0.25
N ARG A 14 -12.15 -13.22 -0.41
CA ARG A 14 -12.93 -13.63 -1.58
C ARG A 14 -14.12 -14.48 -1.14
N LEU A 15 -15.33 -13.91 -1.21
CA LEU A 15 -16.60 -14.57 -0.91
C LEU A 15 -17.47 -14.61 -2.15
N PHE A 16 -18.01 -15.79 -2.50
CA PHE A 16 -18.92 -15.95 -3.65
C PHE A 16 -18.39 -15.34 -4.97
N GLY A 17 -17.07 -15.44 -5.20
CA GLY A 17 -16.42 -14.93 -6.41
C GLY A 17 -16.02 -13.45 -6.40
N ARG A 18 -16.50 -12.66 -5.42
CA ARG A 18 -16.19 -11.23 -5.25
C ARG A 18 -15.22 -10.97 -4.10
N TRP A 19 -14.45 -9.90 -4.20
CA TRP A 19 -13.63 -9.38 -3.10
C TRP A 19 -14.45 -8.42 -2.25
N VAL A 20 -14.42 -8.63 -0.93
CA VAL A 20 -15.06 -7.76 0.06
C VAL A 20 -14.05 -7.40 1.15
N TYR A 21 -14.24 -6.24 1.80
CA TYR A 21 -13.47 -5.90 2.99
C TYR A 21 -13.79 -6.88 4.11
N GLU A 22 -12.76 -7.40 4.78
CA GLU A 22 -12.93 -8.41 5.84
C GLU A 22 -13.63 -7.84 7.08
N ASP A 23 -13.50 -6.54 7.34
CA ASP A 23 -14.03 -5.87 8.53
C ASP A 23 -15.55 -5.67 8.52
N ASN A 24 -16.13 -5.34 7.36
CA ASN A 24 -17.55 -5.01 7.24
C ASN A 24 -18.29 -5.76 6.12
N GLY A 25 -17.59 -6.59 5.34
CA GLY A 25 -18.16 -7.35 4.24
C GLY A 25 -18.60 -6.52 3.03
N ALA A 26 -18.29 -5.22 3.00
CA ALA A 26 -18.61 -4.35 1.88
C ALA A 26 -17.78 -4.74 0.65
N SER A 27 -18.40 -4.72 -0.53
CA SER A 27 -17.71 -4.98 -1.79
C SER A 27 -16.60 -3.96 -2.04
N LEU A 28 -15.52 -4.41 -2.69
CA LEU A 28 -14.56 -3.47 -3.26
C LEU A 28 -15.23 -2.62 -4.35
N PRO A 29 -14.82 -1.35 -4.50
CA PRO A 29 -15.32 -0.49 -5.57
C PRO A 29 -14.70 -0.94 -6.91
N ALA A 30 -15.22 -2.02 -7.46
CA ALA A 30 -14.90 -2.48 -8.82
C ALA A 30 -15.63 -1.65 -9.89
N ASP A 31 -16.56 -0.76 -9.48
CA ASP A 31 -17.55 -0.10 -10.35
C ASP A 31 -17.55 1.44 -10.22
N GLY A 32 -16.39 2.08 -9.98
CA GLY A 32 -16.27 3.54 -9.96
C GLY A 32 -16.84 4.26 -8.73
N GLY A 33 -17.04 3.55 -7.61
CA GLY A 33 -17.42 4.13 -6.32
C GLY A 33 -16.22 4.61 -5.48
N ASP A 34 -16.51 5.34 -4.39
CA ASP A 34 -15.48 5.88 -3.50
C ASP A 34 -14.63 4.78 -2.86
N THR A 35 -13.33 4.79 -3.16
CA THR A 35 -12.35 3.91 -2.51
C THR A 35 -12.07 4.41 -1.09
N ARG A 36 -12.05 3.50 -0.11
CA ARG A 36 -11.60 3.85 1.25
C ARG A 36 -10.18 4.44 1.20
N PRO A 37 -9.89 5.46 2.01
CA PRO A 37 -8.52 5.92 2.19
C PRO A 37 -7.62 4.77 2.67
N CYS A 38 -6.32 4.88 2.38
CA CYS A 38 -5.38 3.84 2.80
C CYS A 38 -5.43 3.62 4.33
N ALA A 39 -5.52 2.37 4.78
CA ALA A 39 -5.62 2.03 6.20
C ALA A 39 -4.44 2.56 7.05
N ARG A 40 -3.28 2.75 6.41
CA ARG A 40 -2.03 3.16 7.08
C ARG A 40 -1.85 4.68 7.05
N CYS A 41 -1.88 5.29 5.87
CA CYS A 41 -1.59 6.72 5.74
C CYS A 41 -2.82 7.63 5.62
N GLY A 42 -4.02 7.07 5.44
CA GLY A 42 -5.25 7.85 5.29
C GLY A 42 -5.37 8.59 3.95
N GLN A 43 -4.46 8.38 3.00
CA GLN A 43 -4.53 9.05 1.69
C GLN A 43 -5.48 8.31 0.74
N GLN A 44 -6.35 9.09 0.07
CA GLN A 44 -7.28 8.61 -0.95
C GLN A 44 -6.76 8.86 -2.38
N THR A 45 -6.03 9.96 -2.58
CA THR A 45 -5.44 10.34 -3.87
C THR A 45 -3.98 9.88 -3.98
N PRO A 46 -3.45 9.72 -5.21
CA PRO A 46 -2.02 9.57 -5.42
C PRO A 46 -1.27 10.77 -4.84
N LEU A 47 -0.04 10.51 -4.39
CA LEU A 47 0.87 11.57 -3.98
C LEU A 47 1.28 12.42 -5.18
N GLY A 48 1.44 13.72 -4.94
CA GLY A 48 2.00 14.65 -5.92
C GLY A 48 3.46 14.35 -6.24
N GLU A 49 3.94 14.89 -7.35
CA GLU A 49 5.36 14.80 -7.70
C GLU A 49 6.22 15.46 -6.60
N GLY A 50 7.22 14.72 -6.09
CA GLY A 50 8.09 15.19 -5.02
C GLY A 50 7.58 14.97 -3.59
N GLU A 51 6.35 14.47 -3.41
CA GLU A 51 5.85 14.09 -2.08
C GLU A 51 6.44 12.75 -1.62
N VAL A 52 6.72 12.66 -0.32
CA VAL A 52 7.21 11.44 0.33
C VAL A 52 6.04 10.50 0.57
N ASP A 53 6.18 9.22 0.21
CA ASP A 53 5.18 8.21 0.57
C ASP A 53 5.05 8.13 2.10
N PRO A 54 3.89 8.50 2.68
CA PRO A 54 3.73 8.55 4.13
C PRO A 54 3.84 7.17 4.76
N CYS A 55 3.52 6.08 4.03
CA CYS A 55 3.67 4.71 4.50
C CYS A 55 5.13 4.28 4.62
N LEU A 56 6.03 4.81 3.80
CA LEU A 56 7.46 4.51 3.83
C LEU A 56 8.29 5.56 4.58
N GLY A 57 7.83 6.81 4.61
CA GLY A 57 8.63 7.95 5.07
C GLY A 57 9.79 8.26 4.10
N ALA A 58 10.69 9.14 4.55
CA ALA A 58 11.88 9.49 3.79
C ALA A 58 12.93 8.38 3.94
N LEU A 59 13.26 7.71 2.84
CA LEU A 59 14.28 6.67 2.80
C LEU A 59 15.62 7.26 2.30
N PRO A 60 16.75 7.03 2.99
CA PRO A 60 18.05 7.53 2.54
C PRO A 60 18.42 7.03 1.14
N GLY A 61 18.85 7.93 0.26
CA GLY A 61 19.27 7.60 -1.11
C GLY A 61 18.11 7.28 -2.07
N VAL A 62 16.86 7.50 -1.66
CA VAL A 62 15.66 7.30 -2.47
C VAL A 62 15.12 8.65 -2.95
N ASP A 63 14.80 8.76 -4.24
CA ASP A 63 14.21 9.97 -4.81
C ASP A 63 12.70 9.83 -5.08
N ASN A 64 12.18 8.60 -5.11
CA ASN A 64 10.77 8.31 -5.33
C ASN A 64 10.44 6.89 -4.88
N ALA A 65 9.36 6.70 -4.12
CA ALA A 65 8.92 5.39 -3.69
C ALA A 65 7.40 5.37 -3.44
N CYS A 66 6.81 4.18 -3.52
CA CYS A 66 5.43 3.91 -3.17
C CYS A 66 5.32 2.55 -2.49
N CYS A 67 4.57 2.47 -1.40
CA CYS A 67 4.30 1.21 -0.69
C CYS A 67 3.34 0.27 -1.45
N GLY A 68 2.81 0.68 -2.61
CA GLY A 68 1.82 -0.05 -3.40
C GLY A 68 0.46 -0.19 -2.71
N HIS A 69 0.25 0.51 -1.58
CA HIS A 69 -0.96 0.45 -0.76
C HIS A 69 -1.45 -0.98 -0.49
N GLY A 70 -0.54 -1.92 -0.22
CA GLY A 70 -0.86 -3.32 0.05
C GLY A 70 -1.02 -4.21 -1.19
N VAL A 71 -0.77 -3.69 -2.39
CA VAL A 71 -0.67 -4.43 -3.65
C VAL A 71 0.81 -4.51 -4.04
N PRO A 72 1.51 -5.64 -3.77
CA PRO A 72 2.96 -5.72 -3.96
C PRO A 72 3.41 -5.40 -5.39
N SER A 73 2.62 -5.76 -6.40
CA SER A 73 2.92 -5.47 -7.81
C SER A 73 2.92 -3.97 -8.14
N GLU A 74 2.30 -3.14 -7.32
CA GLU A 74 2.29 -1.67 -7.46
C GLU A 74 3.37 -1.00 -6.61
N ALA A 75 4.00 -1.73 -5.68
CA ALA A 75 5.04 -1.21 -4.82
C ALA A 75 6.37 -1.03 -5.57
N TYR A 76 7.04 0.10 -5.35
CA TYR A 76 8.35 0.38 -5.92
C TYR A 76 9.20 1.33 -5.05
N ILE A 77 10.52 1.23 -5.18
CA ILE A 77 11.51 2.17 -4.63
C ILE A 77 12.51 2.50 -5.73
N ARG A 78 12.70 3.79 -6.03
CA ARG A 78 13.72 4.30 -6.96
C ARG A 78 14.83 5.00 -6.18
N PHE A 79 16.04 4.48 -6.33
CA PHE A 79 17.25 5.05 -5.73
C PHE A 79 17.88 6.06 -6.68
N THR A 80 18.58 7.04 -6.10
CA THR A 80 19.29 8.10 -6.84
C THR A 80 20.41 7.55 -7.75
N ASN A 81 20.88 6.33 -7.51
CA ASN A 81 21.85 5.64 -8.37
C ASN A 81 21.22 4.93 -9.59
N GLY A 82 19.90 5.06 -9.79
CA GLY A 82 19.16 4.46 -10.90
C GLY A 82 18.62 3.04 -10.64
N VAL A 83 18.90 2.43 -9.48
CA VAL A 83 18.33 1.12 -9.11
C VAL A 83 16.85 1.26 -8.76
N VAL A 84 16.03 0.33 -9.23
CA VAL A 84 14.59 0.26 -8.92
C VAL A 84 14.24 -1.11 -8.33
N VAL A 85 13.67 -1.12 -7.13
CA VAL A 85 13.11 -2.32 -6.48
C VAL A 85 11.59 -2.31 -6.68
N ARG A 86 10.98 -3.46 -7.00
CA ARG A 86 9.53 -3.63 -7.21
C ARG A 86 9.04 -4.91 -6.56
N GLY A 87 7.73 -5.02 -6.30
CA GLY A 87 7.14 -6.31 -5.92
C GLY A 87 7.32 -6.67 -4.44
N PHE A 88 7.38 -5.69 -3.54
CA PHE A 88 7.65 -5.94 -2.10
C PHE A 88 6.42 -5.68 -1.23
N THR A 89 6.49 -6.19 0.01
CA THR A 89 5.58 -5.88 1.12
C THR A 89 6.32 -5.04 2.16
N VAL A 90 5.58 -4.24 2.92
CA VAL A 90 6.12 -3.42 4.01
C VAL A 90 5.73 -4.04 5.35
N GLU A 91 6.73 -4.33 6.18
CA GLU A 91 6.57 -4.73 7.57
C GLU A 91 7.09 -3.62 8.47
N TYR A 92 6.38 -3.35 9.57
CA TYR A 92 6.75 -2.30 10.52
C TYR A 92 7.18 -2.94 11.83
N GLY A 93 8.47 -2.83 12.15
CA GLY A 93 9.01 -3.19 13.46
C GLY A 93 9.05 -2.00 14.40
N GLU A 94 9.39 -2.24 15.67
CA GLU A 94 9.74 -1.17 16.59
C GLU A 94 11.00 -0.46 16.08
N ALA A 95 10.97 0.86 16.00
CA ALA A 95 12.14 1.64 15.62
C ALA A 95 13.19 1.50 16.73
N THR A 96 14.28 0.80 16.44
CA THR A 96 15.46 0.83 17.32
C THR A 96 16.11 2.19 17.17
N GLU A 97 16.17 2.98 18.24
CA GLU A 97 16.92 4.23 18.25
C GLU A 97 18.39 3.93 17.90
N PRO A 98 19.04 4.71 17.02
CA PRO A 98 20.46 4.53 16.75
C PRO A 98 21.25 4.87 18.02
N GLU A 99 22.14 3.95 18.44
CA GLU A 99 23.15 4.19 19.49
C GLU A 99 24.16 5.28 19.10
#